data_AF-A0A699TSA3-F1
#
_entry.id   AF-A0A699TSA3-F1
#
_cell.length_a   1.000
_cell.length_b   1.000
_cell.length_c   1.000
_cell.angle_alpha   90.00
_cell.angle_beta   90.00
_cell.angle_gamma   90.00
#
_symmetry.space_group_name_H-M   'P 1'
#
loop_
_entity.id
_entity.type
_entity.pdbx_description
1 polymer ?
#
loop_
_entity_poly.entity_id
_entity_poly.type
_entity_poly.pdbx_seq_one_letter_code
_entity_poly.pdbx_strand_id
1 'polypeptide(L)'
;LEIVQDEDDDVFVEATLLAQKVPVVDNQIVVIDNKPKYKIIRADDTHQFYISFTTLLKNFDREDLETLWRIVRDKFFTSKPTNFSDEYLLLTLKTMFEKPDGQDAIWRNQKSVHGLQDSNSKNINKDDG
;
A
#
# COMPACT_ATOMS: atom_id res chain seq x y z
N LEU A 1 22.14 2.59 -18.35
CA LEU A 1 21.24 2.43 -17.20
C LEU A 1 20.64 1.04 -17.33
N GLU A 2 21.09 0.13 -16.48
CA GLU A 2 20.64 -1.26 -16.44
C GLU A 2 19.79 -1.37 -15.18
N ILE A 3 18.49 -1.52 -15.37
CA ILE A 3 17.53 -1.65 -14.28
C ILE A 3 17.28 -3.15 -14.16
N VAL A 4 17.73 -3.75 -13.07
CA VAL A 4 17.33 -5.10 -12.68
C VAL A 4 15.84 -5.03 -12.38
N GLN A 5 15.03 -5.59 -13.26
CA GLN A 5 13.59 -5.75 -13.07
C GLN A 5 13.39 -6.92 -12.10
N ASP A 6 12.91 -6.61 -10.90
CA ASP A 6 12.35 -7.62 -10.01
C ASP A 6 10.87 -7.71 -10.37
N GLU A 7 10.47 -8.80 -11.02
CA GLU A 7 9.14 -9.00 -11.65
C GLU A 7 7.95 -8.90 -10.66
N ASP A 8 8.22 -8.80 -9.36
CA ASP A 8 7.24 -8.66 -8.27
C ASP A 8 7.07 -7.20 -7.77
N ASP A 9 7.94 -6.28 -8.23
CA ASP A 9 8.03 -4.89 -7.77
C ASP A 9 7.83 -3.88 -8.91
N ASP A 10 7.11 -4.30 -9.95
CA ASP A 10 6.69 -3.48 -11.09
C ASP A 10 5.61 -2.45 -10.66
N VAL A 11 5.96 -1.55 -9.75
CA VAL A 11 5.23 -0.30 -9.59
C VAL A 11 5.62 0.61 -10.73
N PHE A 12 4.72 0.79 -11.69
CA PHE A 12 4.85 1.87 -12.66
C PHE A 12 4.50 3.18 -11.94
N VAL A 13 5.46 3.70 -11.18
CA VAL A 13 5.34 5.02 -10.57
C VAL A 13 5.75 6.04 -11.63
N GLU A 14 4.79 6.75 -12.20
CA GLU A 14 5.07 8.06 -12.78
C GLU A 14 5.22 9.05 -11.61
N ALA A 15 6.29 8.89 -10.81
CA ALA A 15 6.52 9.72 -9.64
C ALA A 15 7.33 10.95 -10.03
N THR A 16 6.63 12.05 -10.26
CA THR A 16 7.18 13.32 -9.79
C THR A 16 7.02 13.31 -8.26
N LEU A 17 8.07 12.94 -7.53
CA LEU A 17 8.13 13.13 -6.07
C LEU A 17 8.16 14.64 -5.79
N LEU A 18 7.01 15.32 -5.86
CA LEU A 18 6.87 16.63 -5.24
C LEU A 18 7.01 16.42 -3.73
N ALA A 19 7.76 17.28 -3.06
CA ALA A 19 8.06 17.19 -1.63
C ALA A 19 6.83 17.20 -0.69
N GLN A 20 5.61 17.27 -1.26
CA GLN A 20 4.33 17.26 -0.56
C GLN A 20 3.57 15.99 -0.89
N LYS A 21 3.23 15.21 0.15
CA LYS A 21 2.37 14.03 0.05
C LYS A 21 0.96 14.46 -0.39
N VAL A 22 0.48 13.92 -1.51
CA VAL A 22 -0.85 14.22 -2.03
C VAL A 22 -1.86 13.20 -1.52
N PRO A 23 -3.02 13.61 -0.97
CA PRO A 23 -4.02 12.67 -0.46
C PRO A 23 -4.61 11.74 -1.53
N VAL A 24 -4.94 10.51 -1.12
CA VAL A 24 -5.75 9.59 -1.94
C VAL A 24 -7.21 10.07 -1.95
N VAL A 25 -7.83 10.11 -3.12
CA VAL A 25 -9.23 10.57 -3.26
C VAL A 25 -10.16 9.54 -3.87
N ASP A 26 -9.65 8.61 -4.69
CA ASP A 26 -10.43 7.49 -5.23
C ASP A 26 -9.53 6.30 -5.60
N ASN A 27 -10.15 5.15 -5.83
CA ASN A 27 -9.50 3.94 -6.33
C ASN A 27 -10.36 3.24 -7.38
N GLN A 28 -9.71 2.61 -8.37
CA GLN A 28 -10.37 1.83 -9.41
C GLN A 28 -9.57 0.57 -9.70
N ILE A 29 -10.23 -0.50 -10.10
CA ILE A 29 -9.58 -1.69 -10.62
C ILE A 29 -9.73 -1.66 -12.14
N VAL A 30 -8.61 -1.53 -12.85
CA VAL A 30 -8.59 -1.45 -14.31
C VAL A 30 -7.80 -2.62 -14.90
N VAL A 31 -8.18 -3.07 -16.09
CA VAL A 31 -7.43 -4.12 -16.79
C VAL A 31 -6.45 -3.48 -17.75
N ILE A 32 -5.15 -3.72 -17.54
CA ILE A 32 -4.05 -3.25 -18.38
C ILE A 32 -3.20 -4.46 -18.75
N ASP A 33 -2.87 -4.64 -20.03
CA ASP A 33 -2.14 -5.81 -20.54
C ASP A 33 -2.79 -7.14 -20.14
N ASN A 34 -4.13 -7.17 -20.15
CA ASN A 34 -4.94 -8.32 -19.77
C ASN A 34 -4.78 -8.77 -18.30
N LYS A 35 -4.22 -7.89 -17.44
CA LYS A 35 -4.06 -8.10 -15.99
C LYS A 35 -4.78 -7.00 -15.21
N PRO A 36 -5.50 -7.32 -14.11
CA PRO A 36 -6.07 -6.31 -13.24
C PRO A 36 -4.95 -5.53 -12.52
N LYS A 37 -5.07 -4.21 -12.46
CA LYS A 37 -4.18 -3.31 -11.72
C LYS A 37 -5.04 -2.37 -10.86
N TYR A 38 -4.57 -2.09 -9.65
CA TYR A 38 -5.18 -1.12 -8.75
C TYR A 38 -4.72 0.28 -9.15
N LYS A 39 -5.64 1.10 -9.66
CA LYS A 39 -5.44 2.51 -9.97
C LYS A 39 -5.80 3.34 -8.74
N ILE A 40 -4.83 4.08 -8.23
CA ILE A 40 -4.98 5.02 -7.11
C ILE A 40 -5.02 6.42 -7.69
N ILE A 41 -6.07 7.16 -7.36
CA ILE A 41 -6.29 8.55 -7.80
C ILE A 41 -5.95 9.47 -6.62
N ARG A 42 -5.11 10.47 -6.88
CA ARG A 42 -4.67 11.47 -5.89
C ARG A 42 -5.40 12.80 -6.13
N ALA A 43 -5.40 13.67 -5.11
CA ALA A 43 -6.12 14.94 -5.13
C ALA A 43 -5.64 15.96 -6.17
N ASP A 44 -4.41 15.79 -6.69
CA ASP A 44 -3.81 16.62 -7.74
C ASP A 44 -4.02 16.04 -9.15
N ASP A 45 -4.99 15.13 -9.30
CA ASP A 45 -5.29 14.38 -10.53
C ASP A 45 -4.16 13.46 -11.01
N THR A 46 -3.12 13.21 -10.20
CA THR A 46 -2.12 12.18 -10.50
C THR A 46 -2.64 10.77 -10.16
N HIS A 47 -2.03 9.77 -10.80
CA HIS A 47 -2.47 8.39 -10.70
C HIS A 47 -1.29 7.43 -10.57
N GLN A 48 -1.47 6.39 -9.76
CA GLN A 48 -0.48 5.31 -9.58
C GLN A 48 -1.13 3.95 -9.82
N PHE A 49 -0.42 3.03 -10.47
CA PHE A 49 -0.87 1.68 -10.71
C PHE A 49 -0.08 0.66 -9.89
N TYR A 50 -0.79 -0.21 -9.20
CA TYR A 50 -0.22 -1.33 -8.45
C TYR A 50 -0.70 -2.64 -9.03
N ILE A 51 0.22 -3.55 -9.32
CA ILE A 51 -0.11 -4.88 -9.86
C ILE A 51 -0.68 -5.77 -8.76
N SER A 52 -0.14 -5.67 -7.55
CA SER A 52 -0.59 -6.47 -6.41
C SER A 52 -1.06 -5.58 -5.26
N PHE A 53 -1.98 -6.11 -4.45
CA PHE A 53 -2.42 -5.46 -3.22
C PHE A 53 -1.27 -5.35 -2.22
N THR A 54 -0.39 -6.36 -2.15
CA THR A 54 0.81 -6.33 -1.30
C THR A 54 1.73 -5.16 -1.65
N THR A 55 1.94 -4.90 -2.94
CA THR A 55 2.77 -3.79 -3.39
C THR A 55 2.13 -2.45 -3.06
N LEU A 56 0.80 -2.32 -3.21
CA LEU A 56 0.06 -1.14 -2.74
C LEU A 56 0.27 -0.91 -1.24
N LEU A 57 0.09 -1.94 -0.41
CA LEU A 57 0.28 -1.85 1.03
C LEU A 57 1.69 -1.40 1.43
N LYS A 58 2.73 -1.92 0.78
CA LYS A 58 4.14 -1.55 1.08
C LYS A 58 4.43 -0.06 0.82
N ASN A 59 3.73 0.53 -0.15
CA ASN A 59 3.93 1.91 -0.60
C ASN A 59 3.03 2.93 0.12
N PHE A 60 2.06 2.47 0.91
CA PHE A 60 1.11 3.33 1.60
C PHE A 60 1.44 3.38 3.08
N ASP A 61 1.47 4.58 3.64
CA ASP A 61 1.49 4.72 5.09
C ASP A 61 0.09 4.54 5.70
N ARG A 62 0.01 4.59 7.03
CA ARG A 62 -1.24 4.37 7.76
C ARG A 62 -2.34 5.36 7.38
N GLU A 63 -1.99 6.62 7.15
CA GLU A 63 -2.96 7.66 6.78
C GLU A 63 -3.51 7.44 5.38
N ASP A 64 -2.65 7.03 4.44
CA ASP A 64 -3.08 6.67 3.08
C ASP A 64 -4.03 5.45 3.13
N LEU A 65 -3.72 4.43 3.93
CA LEU A 65 -4.55 3.24 4.10
C LEU A 65 -5.89 3.53 4.81
N GLU A 66 -5.90 4.39 5.83
CA GLU A 66 -7.13 4.85 6.49
C GLU A 66 -8.04 5.61 5.51
N THR A 67 -7.44 6.46 4.68
CA THR A 67 -8.16 7.19 3.64
C THR A 67 -8.72 6.25 2.57
N LEU A 68 -7.90 5.30 2.10
CA LEU A 68 -8.32 4.29 1.14
C LEU A 68 -9.46 3.42 1.72
N TRP A 69 -9.37 3.01 2.99
CA TRP A 69 -10.42 2.26 3.66
C TRP A 69 -11.74 3.04 3.68
N ARG A 70 -11.72 4.33 4.04
CA ARG A 70 -12.93 5.18 4.01
C ARG A 70 -13.57 5.19 2.61
N ILE A 71 -12.76 5.40 1.56
CA ILE A 71 -13.24 5.42 0.17
C ILE A 71 -13.86 4.08 -0.23
N VAL A 72 -13.16 2.98 0.02
CA VAL A 72 -13.63 1.62 -0.33
C VAL A 72 -14.90 1.27 0.42
N ARG A 73 -14.95 1.58 1.72
CA ARG A 73 -16.12 1.35 2.56
C ARG A 73 -17.32 2.15 2.05
N ASP A 74 -17.16 3.44 1.78
CA ASP A 74 -18.24 4.30 1.32
C ASP A 74 -18.75 3.88 -0.09
N LYS A 75 -17.83 3.45 -0.97
CA LYS A 75 -18.17 2.88 -2.29
C LYS A 75 -19.01 1.60 -2.16
N PHE A 76 -18.58 0.65 -1.32
CA PHE A 76 -19.29 -0.62 -1.16
C PHE A 76 -20.41 -0.60 -0.11
N PHE A 77 -20.63 0.54 0.54
CA PHE A 77 -21.85 0.80 1.30
C PHE A 77 -23.05 1.03 0.36
N THR A 78 -22.82 1.64 -0.80
CA THR A 78 -23.86 2.00 -1.77
C THR A 78 -23.96 1.04 -2.95
N SER A 79 -22.85 0.38 -3.31
CA SER A 79 -22.76 -0.58 -4.40
C SER A 79 -22.23 -1.93 -3.93
N LYS A 80 -22.52 -3.01 -4.67
CA LYS A 80 -21.89 -4.31 -4.41
C LYS A 80 -20.58 -4.42 -5.18
N PRO A 81 -19.58 -5.14 -4.64
CA PRO A 81 -18.41 -5.59 -5.40
C PRO A 81 -18.84 -6.25 -6.72
N THR A 82 -18.14 -5.95 -7.80
CA THR A 82 -18.49 -6.43 -9.14
C THR A 82 -17.58 -7.54 -9.65
N ASN A 83 -16.40 -7.68 -9.04
CA ASN A 83 -15.39 -8.65 -9.42
C ASN A 83 -14.62 -9.16 -8.19
N PHE A 84 -13.82 -10.22 -8.38
CA PHE A 84 -13.03 -10.83 -7.30
C PHE A 84 -12.07 -9.84 -6.64
N SER A 85 -11.46 -8.94 -7.40
CA SER A 85 -10.50 -7.96 -6.87
C SER A 85 -11.20 -6.91 -6.00
N ASP A 86 -12.43 -6.51 -6.34
CA ASP A 86 -13.27 -5.62 -5.51
C ASP A 86 -13.59 -6.29 -4.17
N GLU A 87 -14.03 -7.56 -4.21
CA GLU A 87 -14.36 -8.34 -3.01
C GLU A 87 -13.12 -8.53 -2.13
N TYR A 88 -11.99 -8.87 -2.75
CA TYR A 88 -10.72 -9.08 -2.07
C TYR A 88 -10.22 -7.78 -1.40
N LEU A 89 -10.28 -6.65 -2.11
CA LEU A 89 -9.91 -5.33 -1.58
C LEU A 89 -10.76 -4.94 -0.37
N LEU A 90 -12.08 -5.05 -0.50
CA LEU A 90 -13.03 -4.73 0.58
C LEU A 90 -12.79 -5.62 1.81
N LEU A 91 -12.70 -6.94 1.62
CA LEU A 91 -12.51 -7.89 2.72
C LEU A 91 -11.20 -7.66 3.47
N THR A 92 -10.13 -7.36 2.73
CA THR A 92 -8.80 -7.19 3.32
C THR A 92 -8.72 -5.90 4.13
N LEU A 93 -9.17 -4.76 3.57
CA LEU A 93 -9.20 -3.50 4.31
C LEU A 93 -10.17 -3.57 5.51
N LYS A 94 -11.31 -4.24 5.36
CA LYS A 94 -12.24 -4.49 6.48
C LYS A 94 -11.56 -5.28 7.61
N THR A 95 -10.80 -6.31 7.26
CA THR A 95 -10.05 -7.11 8.23
C THR A 95 -8.96 -6.29 8.92
N MET A 96 -8.31 -5.38 8.19
CA MET A 96 -7.31 -4.48 8.76
C MET A 96 -7.90 -3.47 9.73
N PHE A 97 -9.05 -2.85 9.42
CA PHE A 97 -9.53 -1.69 10.18
C PHE A 97 -10.69 -1.99 11.14
N GLU A 98 -11.49 -3.03 10.92
CA GLU A 98 -12.63 -3.36 11.79
C GLU A 98 -12.33 -4.46 12.81
N LYS A 99 -11.30 -5.30 12.63
CA LYS A 99 -10.93 -6.32 13.62
C LYS A 99 -9.85 -5.79 14.59
N PRO A 100 -10.14 -5.57 15.88
CA PRO A 100 -9.21 -4.99 16.85
C PRO A 100 -7.91 -5.80 17.03
N ASP A 101 -8.05 -7.12 16.94
CA ASP A 101 -7.04 -8.16 17.11
C ASP A 101 -6.22 -8.45 15.84
N GLY A 102 -6.67 -7.97 14.67
CA GLY A 102 -5.97 -8.08 13.38
C GLY A 102 -5.08 -6.89 13.04
N GLN A 103 -5.35 -5.72 13.64
CA GLN A 103 -4.59 -4.49 13.42
C GLN A 103 -3.10 -4.66 13.75
N ASP A 104 -2.79 -5.28 14.90
CA ASP A 104 -1.42 -5.45 15.36
C ASP A 104 -0.62 -6.45 14.51
N ALA A 105 -1.23 -7.56 14.09
CA ALA A 105 -0.55 -8.61 13.34
C ALA A 105 -0.19 -8.17 11.91
N ILE A 106 -1.12 -7.49 11.22
CA ILE A 106 -0.88 -7.02 9.85
C ILE A 106 0.12 -5.85 9.85
N TRP A 107 0.00 -4.92 10.80
CA TRP A 107 0.94 -3.82 10.94
C TRP A 107 2.37 -4.29 11.30
N ARG A 108 2.49 -5.32 12.14
CA ARG A 108 3.78 -5.96 12.44
C ARG A 108 4.44 -6.57 11.21
N ASN A 109 3.66 -7.20 10.33
CA ASN A 109 4.15 -7.76 9.06
C ASN A 109 4.57 -6.68 8.05
N GLN A 110 3.91 -5.52 8.04
CA GLN A 110 4.39 -4.37 7.25
C GLN A 110 5.71 -3.82 7.82
N LYS A 111 5.81 -3.64 9.14
CA LYS A 111 7.04 -3.14 9.77
C LYS A 111 8.23 -4.08 9.63
N SER A 112 8.04 -5.40 9.59
CA SER A 112 9.16 -6.32 9.34
C SER A 112 9.71 -6.21 7.91
N VAL A 113 8.89 -5.80 6.94
CA VAL A 113 9.35 -5.53 5.57
C VAL A 113 10.22 -4.27 5.54
N HIS A 114 9.90 -3.25 6.34
CA HIS A 114 10.64 -1.98 6.40
C HIS A 114 11.76 -1.96 7.46
N GLY A 115 11.87 -3.01 8.28
CA GLY A 115 12.77 -3.07 9.44
C GLY A 115 14.17 -3.63 9.18
N LEU A 116 14.56 -3.83 7.92
CA LEU A 116 15.83 -4.49 7.57
C LEU A 116 16.98 -3.52 7.27
N GLN A 117 16.88 -2.23 7.62
CA GLN A 117 17.95 -1.26 7.35
C GLN A 117 18.59 -0.59 8.57
N ASP A 118 18.06 -0.75 9.79
CA ASP A 118 18.54 0.02 10.96
C ASP A 118 19.12 -0.84 12.11
N SER A 119 19.55 -2.07 11.85
CA SER A 119 20.28 -2.88 12.84
C SER A 119 21.69 -3.21 12.40
N ASN A 120 22.51 -2.17 12.17
CA ASN A 120 23.97 -2.28 12.22
C ASN A 120 24.62 -0.95 12.65
N SER A 121 24.20 -0.43 13.79
CA SER A 121 25.00 0.56 14.54
C SER A 121 24.60 0.53 16.00
N LYS A 122 25.26 -0.35 16.77
CA LYS A 122 25.71 -0.14 18.16
C LYS A 122 26.10 -1.47 18.79
N ASN A 123 27.40 -1.63 19.02
CA ASN A 123 28.06 -2.27 20.18
C ASN A 123 29.50 -2.55 19.71
N ILE A 124 30.58 -2.18 20.42
CA ILE A 124 30.75 -2.03 21.87
C ILE A 124 32.00 -1.18 22.10
N ASN A 125 31.87 -0.05 22.82
CA ASN A 125 32.98 0.46 23.63
C ASN A 125 33.03 -0.43 24.88
N LYS A 126 34.16 -1.09 25.10
CA LYS A 126 34.53 -1.65 26.41
C LYS A 126 35.47 -0.63 27.04
N ASP A 127 35.14 -0.14 28.21
CA ASP A 127 35.95 0.80 28.97
C ASP A 127 35.74 0.50 30.45
N ASP A 128 36.49 -0.48 30.97
CA ASP A 128 36.43 -0.86 32.38
C ASP A 128 37.77 -1.50 32.83
N GLY A 129 38.63 -0.72 33.49
CA GLY A 129 39.54 -1.20 34.55
C GLY A 129 40.95 -1.62 34.17
#